data_AF-A0A0G1ZTG6-F1
#
_entry.id   AF-A0A0G1ZTG6-F1
#
_cell.length_a   1.000
_cell.length_b   1.000
_cell.length_c   1.000
_cell.angle_alpha   90.00
_cell.angle_beta   90.00
_cell.angle_gamma   90.00
#
_symmetry.space_group_name_H-M   'P 1'
#
loop_
_entity.id
_entity.type
_entity.pdbx_description
1 polymer ?
#
loop_
_entity_poly.entity_id
_entity_poly.type
_entity_poly.pdbx_seq_one_letter_code
_entity_poly.pdbx_strand_id
1 'polypeptide(L)' 'MSRKLKIFTDGGARGNPGPAALGAVIYDDSGKVVKKRTGREAAE' A
#
# COMPACT_ATOMS: atom_id res chain seq x y z
N MET A 1 -6.53 17.25 19.96
CA MET A 1 -6.89 15.98 19.30
C MET A 1 -5.66 15.43 18.58
N SER A 2 -5.38 14.13 18.69
CA SER A 2 -4.23 13.49 18.04
C SER A 2 -4.51 13.26 16.56
N ARG A 3 -3.67 13.78 15.66
CA ARG A 3 -3.73 13.51 14.22
C ARG A 3 -3.09 12.15 13.93
N LYS A 4 -3.85 11.07 14.11
CA LYS A 4 -3.39 9.70 13.83
C LYS A 4 -3.84 9.26 12.44
N LEU A 5 -2.91 8.73 11.65
CA LEU A 5 -3.22 8.03 10.40
C LEU A 5 -3.10 6.52 10.61
N LYS A 6 -4.00 5.77 9.99
CA LYS A 6 -3.94 4.29 9.91
C LYS A 6 -3.52 3.92 8.49
N ILE A 7 -2.42 3.20 8.35
CA ILE A 7 -1.88 2.78 7.04
C ILE A 7 -1.93 1.27 6.97
N PHE A 8 -2.60 0.74 5.95
CA PHE A 8 -2.57 -0.67 5.59
C PHE A 8 -1.73 -0.84 4.34
N THR A 9 -0.84 -1.82 4.33
CA THR A 9 0.05 -2.11 3.21
C THR A 9 0.02 -3.59 2.91
N ASP A 10 0.12 -3.93 1.63
CA ASP A 10 0.30 -5.31 1.16
C ASP A 10 1.21 -5.33 -0.06
N GLY A 11 1.90 -6.44 -0.29
CA GLY A 11 2.83 -6.61 -1.38
C GLY A 11 2.99 -8.06 -1.77
N GLY A 12 3.20 -8.31 -3.06
CA GLY A 12 3.34 -9.66 -3.60
C GLY A 12 4.20 -9.71 -4.85
N ALA A 13 4.90 -10.84 -5.04
CA ALA A 13 5.75 -11.12 -6.19
C ALA A 13 5.31 -12.42 -6.88
N ARG A 14 5.41 -12.46 -8.21
CA ARG A 14 5.11 -13.64 -9.03
C ARG A 14 6.36 -14.49 -9.30
N GLY A 15 7.17 -14.76 -8.28
CA GLY A 15 8.40 -15.56 -8.41
C GLY A 15 9.59 -14.97 -7.62
N ASN A 16 10.79 -15.51 -7.87
CA ASN A 16 12.04 -15.08 -7.24
C ASN A 16 13.26 -15.14 -8.22
N PRO A 17 13.66 -14.02 -8.86
CA PRO A 17 12.90 -12.78 -8.96
C PRO A 17 11.67 -12.99 -9.84
N GLY A 18 10.66 -12.15 -9.65
CA GLY A 18 9.48 -12.14 -10.49
C GLY A 18 8.77 -10.79 -10.36
N PRO A 19 7.92 -10.41 -11.33
CA PRO A 19 7.22 -9.14 -11.28
C PRO A 19 6.52 -8.96 -9.94
N ALA A 20 6.74 -7.80 -9.33
CA ALA A 20 6.27 -7.49 -7.99
C ALA A 20 5.29 -6.31 -8.02
N ALA A 21 4.45 -6.24 -6.99
CA ALA A 21 3.54 -5.13 -6.81
C ALA A 21 3.36 -4.82 -5.33
N LEU A 22 2.94 -3.59 -5.05
CA LEU A 22 2.52 -3.14 -3.72
C LEU A 22 1.19 -2.39 -3.79
N GLY A 23 0.49 -2.40 -2.66
CA GLY A 23 -0.69 -1.59 -2.40
C GLY A 23 -0.62 -0.97 -1.00
N ALA A 24 -1.13 0.26 -0.88
CA ALA A 24 -1.29 0.94 0.40
C ALA A 24 -2.59 1.75 0.45
N VAL A 25 -3.26 1.73 1.60
CA VAL A 25 -4.44 2.55 1.89
C VAL A 25 -4.21 3.30 3.19
N ILE A 26 -4.41 4.61 3.15
CA ILE A 26 -4.26 5.52 4.29
C ILE A 26 -5.65 6.00 4.71
N TYR A 27 -5.93 5.86 5.99
CA TYR A 27 -7.13 6.35 6.64
C TYR A 27 -6.78 7.41 7.68
N ASP A 28 -7.69 8.38 7.87
CA ASP A 28 -7.66 9.24 9.04
C ASP A 28 -8.21 8.53 10.29
N ASP A 29 -8.27 9.28 11.40
CA ASP A 29 -8.79 8.81 12.68
C ASP A 29 -10.29 8.46 12.62
N SER A 30 -11.07 9.20 11.83
CA SER A 30 -12.49 8.92 11.54
C SER A 30 -12.73 7.64 10.72
N GLY A 31 -11.66 7.05 10.16
CA GLY A 31 -11.75 5.87 9.30
C GLY A 31 -12.10 6.20 7.85
N LYS A 32 -12.00 7.47 7.44
CA LYS A 32 -12.15 7.87 6.04
C LYS A 32 -10.84 7.64 5.29
N VAL A 33 -10.93 7.11 4.07
CA VAL A 33 -9.77 6.97 3.19
C VAL A 33 -9.30 8.36 2.76
N VAL A 34 -8.05 8.68 3.05
CA VAL A 34 -7.39 9.92 2.61
C VAL A 34 -6.49 9.71 1.41
N LYS A 35 -5.95 8.50 1.20
CA LYS A 35 -5.12 8.18 0.03
C LYS A 35 -5.10 6.67 -0.26
N LYS A 36 -4.96 6.33 -1.54
CA LYS A 36 -4.57 4.99 -2.02
C LYS A 36 -3.31 5.11 -2.86
N ARG A 37 -2.43 4.11 -2.79
CA ARG A 37 -1.23 4.02 -3.64
C ARG A 37 -1.01 2.59 -4.09
N THR A 38 -0.62 2.43 -5.35
CA THR A 38 -0.20 1.16 -5.92
C THR A 38 1.16 1.36 -6.60
N GLY A 39 1.95 0.30 -6.64
CA GLY A 39 3.22 0.25 -7.36
C GLY A 39 3.35 -1.10 -8.05
N ARG A 40 4.00 -1.13 -9.21
CA ARG A 40 4.36 -2.35 -9.92
C ARG A 40 5.80 -2.24 -10.38
N GLU A 41 6.53 -3.32 -10.22
CA GLU A 41 7.88 -3.50 -10.74
C GLU A 41 7.87 -4.73 -11.64
N ALA A 42 8.38 -4.57 -12.86
CA ALA A 42 8.59 -5.70 -13.75
C ALA A 42 9.91 -6.38 -13.36
N ALA A 43 9.94 -7.71 -13.29
CA ALA A 43 11.21 -8.41 -13.34
C ALA A 43 11.74 -8.32 -14.77
N GLU A 44 13.02 -7.98 -14.92
CA GLU A 44 13.77 -8.21 -16.15
C GLU A 44 13.83 -9.70 -16.51
#